data_AF-A0A946PZN8-F1
#
_entry.id   AF-A0A946PZN8-F1
#
_cell.length_a   1.000
_cell.length_b   1.000
_cell.length_c   1.000
_cell.angle_alpha   90.00
_cell.angle_beta   90.00
_cell.angle_gamma   90.00
#
_symmetry.space_group_name_H-M   'P 1'
#
loop_
_entity.id
_entity.type
_entity.pdbx_description
1 polymer ?
#
loop_
_entity_poly.entity_id
_entity_poly.type
_entity_poly.pdbx_seq_one_letter_code
_entity_poly.pdbx_strand_id
1 'polypeptide(L)'
;MKTERGQAMAEFALMIPIMTLLIFGLVFAGFYAFRATAADWGVFITGVAEGVYNDSATHLVRETILWPDIRDAVTSQQNLSRTVRSSIAIEQNAPWAFGITLIEAQKGRSFFRLWRFYPGPPPEGGFE
;
A
#
# COMPACT_ATOMS: atom_id res chain seq x y z
N MET A 1 8.19 -52.63 -12.93
CA MET A 1 9.42 -52.01 -12.39
C MET A 1 10.11 -50.98 -13.28
N LYS A 2 10.60 -51.25 -14.52
CA LYS A 2 11.23 -50.20 -15.35
C LYS A 2 10.21 -49.18 -15.92
N THR A 3 9.05 -49.65 -16.36
CA THR A 3 7.99 -48.81 -16.98
C THR A 3 7.37 -47.84 -15.98
N GLU A 4 7.12 -48.28 -14.75
CA GLU A 4 6.59 -47.44 -13.65
C GLU A 4 7.55 -46.31 -13.26
N ARG A 5 8.87 -46.55 -13.34
CA ARG A 5 9.90 -45.54 -13.07
C ARG A 5 9.90 -44.41 -14.12
N GLY A 6 9.63 -44.75 -15.38
CA GLY A 6 9.52 -43.77 -16.47
C GLY A 6 8.23 -42.95 -16.40
N GLN A 7 7.12 -43.60 -16.02
CA GLN A 7 5.84 -42.92 -15.82
C GLN A 7 5.89 -41.94 -14.64
N ALA A 8 6.47 -42.33 -13.50
CA ALA A 8 6.64 -41.44 -12.35
C ALA A 8 7.54 -40.22 -12.66
N MET A 9 8.56 -40.38 -13.51
CA MET A 9 9.39 -39.25 -13.96
C MET A 9 8.63 -38.29 -14.89
N ALA A 10 7.76 -38.81 -15.76
CA ALA A 10 6.93 -37.99 -16.63
C ALA A 10 5.86 -37.21 -15.85
N GLU A 11 5.21 -37.85 -14.88
CA GLU A 11 4.24 -37.21 -13.99
C GLU A 11 4.90 -36.11 -13.13
N PHE A 12 6.09 -36.36 -12.59
CA PHE A 12 6.85 -35.35 -11.86
C PHE A 12 7.26 -34.16 -12.76
N ALA A 13 7.72 -34.43 -13.98
CA ALA A 13 8.09 -33.38 -14.94
C ALA A 13 6.88 -32.52 -15.35
N LEU A 14 5.69 -33.11 -15.44
CA LEU A 14 4.44 -32.37 -15.70
C LEU A 14 3.99 -31.52 -14.50
N MET A 15 4.28 -31.96 -13.28
CA MET A 15 3.91 -31.22 -12.06
C MET A 15 4.81 -30.02 -11.78
N ILE A 16 6.08 -30.05 -12.20
CA ILE A 16 7.03 -28.95 -11.95
C ILE A 16 6.50 -27.60 -12.46
N PRO A 17 6.08 -27.43 -13.72
CA PRO A 17 5.54 -26.16 -14.22
C PRO A 17 4.35 -25.64 -13.41
N ILE A 18 3.45 -26.54 -13.01
CA ILE A 18 2.25 -26.19 -12.22
C ILE A 18 2.67 -25.70 -10.83
N MET A 19 3.55 -26.42 -10.16
CA MET A 19 4.08 -26.03 -8.85
C MET A 19 4.83 -24.70 -8.92
N THR A 20 5.62 -24.48 -9.98
CA THR A 20 6.29 -23.20 -10.23
C THR A 20 5.29 -22.06 -10.37
N LEU A 21 4.23 -22.22 -11.17
CA LEU A 21 3.18 -21.21 -11.31
C LEU A 21 2.46 -20.92 -9.99
N LEU A 22 2.19 -21.94 -9.19
CA LEU A 22 1.56 -21.78 -7.87
C LEU A 22 2.44 -20.99 -6.89
N ILE A 23 3.74 -21.30 -6.85
CA ILE A 23 4.69 -20.55 -5.99
C ILE A 23 4.77 -19.10 -6.44
N PHE A 24 4.85 -18.84 -7.75
CA PHE A 24 4.81 -17.47 -8.26
C PHE A 24 3.51 -16.76 -7.87
N GLY A 25 2.35 -17.40 -8.05
CA GLY A 25 1.06 -16.84 -7.65
C GLY A 25 1.02 -16.46 -6.16
N LEU A 26 1.53 -17.32 -5.28
CA LEU A 26 1.61 -17.05 -3.85
C LEU A 26 2.53 -15.85 -3.54
N VAL A 27 3.69 -15.79 -4.18
CA VAL A 27 4.63 -14.68 -4.01
C VAL A 27 4.02 -13.36 -4.49
N PHE A 28 3.37 -13.35 -5.67
CA PHE A 28 2.68 -12.16 -6.19
C PHE A 28 1.56 -11.69 -5.26
N ALA A 29 0.75 -12.62 -4.73
CA ALA A 29 -0.27 -12.28 -3.75
C ALA A 29 0.33 -11.65 -2.49
N GLY A 30 1.45 -12.18 -2.00
CA GLY A 30 2.18 -11.60 -0.86
C GLY A 30 2.70 -10.19 -1.14
N PHE A 31 3.33 -9.97 -2.29
CA PHE A 31 3.78 -8.64 -2.71
C PHE A 31 2.62 -7.65 -2.85
N TYR A 32 1.49 -8.08 -3.42
CA TYR A 32 0.29 -7.26 -3.52
C TYR A 32 -0.25 -6.88 -2.13
N ALA A 33 -0.34 -7.83 -1.20
CA ALA A 33 -0.79 -7.55 0.17
C ALA A 33 0.15 -6.57 0.91
N PHE A 34 1.46 -6.72 0.73
CA PHE A 34 2.44 -5.81 1.32
C PHE A 34 2.32 -4.40 0.75
N ARG A 35 2.17 -4.29 -0.57
CA ARG A 35 1.99 -3.01 -1.27
C ARG A 35 0.66 -2.35 -0.90
N ALA A 36 -0.41 -3.12 -0.77
CA ALA A 36 -1.70 -2.64 -0.31
C ALA A 36 -1.62 -2.05 1.10
N THR A 37 -0.94 -2.75 2.01
CA THR A 37 -0.68 -2.29 3.38
C THR A 37 0.11 -0.97 3.39
N ALA A 38 1.09 -0.83 2.50
CA ALA A 38 1.87 0.40 2.39
C ALA A 38 1.05 1.60 1.88
N ALA A 39 0.13 1.36 0.95
CA ALA A 39 -0.82 2.38 0.49
C ALA A 39 -1.80 2.80 1.60
N ASP A 40 -2.32 1.84 2.37
CA ASP A 40 -3.20 2.14 3.51
C ASP A 40 -2.45 2.91 4.60
N TRP A 41 -1.19 2.53 4.86
CA TRP A 41 -0.30 3.29 5.74
C TRP A 41 -0.12 4.73 5.24
N GLY A 42 0.18 4.93 3.96
CA GLY A 42 0.33 6.24 3.33
C GLY A 42 -0.92 7.12 3.49
N VAL A 43 -2.11 6.56 3.29
CA VAL A 43 -3.40 7.25 3.53
C VAL A 43 -3.53 7.65 4.99
N PHE A 44 -3.21 6.75 5.92
CA PHE A 44 -3.32 7.00 7.36
C PHE A 44 -2.38 8.11 7.82
N ILE A 45 -1.08 7.96 7.57
CA ILE A 45 -0.06 8.88 8.08
C ILE A 45 -0.20 10.28 7.46
N THR A 46 -0.58 10.38 6.18
CA THR A 46 -0.85 11.67 5.53
C THR A 46 -2.06 12.36 6.15
N GLY A 47 -3.13 11.63 6.43
CA GLY A 47 -4.34 12.18 7.04
C GLY A 47 -4.12 12.65 8.49
N VAL A 48 -3.25 11.96 9.24
CA VAL A 48 -2.82 12.41 10.57
C VAL A 48 -1.93 13.66 10.46
N ALA A 49 -0.93 13.65 9.59
CA ALA A 49 0.03 14.75 9.43
C ALA A 49 -0.61 16.09 9.02
N GLU A 50 -1.66 16.04 8.21
CA GLU A 50 -2.40 17.24 7.81
C GLU A 50 -3.31 17.78 8.92
N GLY A 51 -3.79 16.92 9.83
CA GLY A 51 -4.75 17.32 10.85
C GLY A 51 -4.15 17.65 12.21
N VAL A 52 -2.92 17.19 12.50
CA VAL A 52 -2.24 17.36 13.81
C VAL A 52 -1.62 18.75 13.98
N TYR A 53 -1.08 19.32 12.91
CA TYR A 53 -0.35 20.60 12.94
C TYR A 53 -1.15 21.73 12.31
N ASN A 54 -0.89 22.97 12.72
CA ASN A 54 -1.48 24.15 12.06
C ASN A 54 -0.90 24.33 10.65
N ASP A 55 0.41 24.11 10.49
CA ASP A 55 1.08 23.99 9.19
C ASP A 55 1.23 22.51 8.83
N SER A 56 0.75 22.11 7.65
CA SER A 56 0.71 20.70 7.26
C SER A 56 2.12 20.09 7.16
N ALA A 57 2.40 19.04 7.95
CA ALA A 57 3.66 18.29 7.93
C ALA A 57 3.67 17.15 6.88
N THR A 58 2.78 17.22 5.88
CA THR A 58 2.59 16.18 4.86
C THR A 58 3.85 15.94 4.02
N HIS A 59 4.69 16.96 3.83
CA HIS A 59 5.96 16.84 3.11
C HIS A 59 6.95 15.89 3.80
N LEU A 60 7.12 15.97 5.12
CA LEU A 60 8.00 15.08 5.89
C LEU A 60 7.50 13.62 5.84
N VAL A 61 6.19 13.46 5.88
CA VAL A 61 5.55 12.14 5.91
C VAL A 61 5.57 11.46 4.55
N ARG A 62 5.44 12.21 3.46
CA ARG A 62 5.52 11.65 2.10
C ARG A 62 6.85 10.93 1.83
N GLU A 63 7.96 11.42 2.40
CA GLU A 63 9.27 10.77 2.26
C GLU A 63 9.33 9.37 2.88
N THR A 64 8.49 9.08 3.87
CA THR A 64 8.42 7.77 4.54
C THR A 64 7.68 6.71 3.71
N ILE A 65 6.94 7.11 2.68
CA ILE A 65 6.24 6.20 1.77
C ILE A 65 7.26 5.64 0.78
N LEU A 66 7.52 4.33 0.84
CA LEU A 66 8.56 3.66 0.08
C LEU A 66 8.35 3.70 -1.44
N TRP A 67 7.10 3.58 -1.89
CA TRP A 67 6.76 3.55 -3.32
C TRP A 67 6.42 4.95 -3.82
N PRO A 68 7.13 5.47 -4.85
CA PRO A 68 6.88 6.79 -5.41
C PRO A 68 5.46 6.97 -5.95
N ASP A 69 4.94 5.94 -6.63
CA ASP A 69 3.61 6.01 -7.24
C ASP A 69 2.49 6.00 -6.19
N ILE A 70 2.65 5.26 -5.09
CA ILE A 70 1.77 5.36 -3.92
C ILE A 70 1.85 6.76 -3.31
N ARG A 71 3.06 7.28 -3.12
CA ARG A 71 3.31 8.61 -2.57
C ARG A 71 2.62 9.71 -3.38
N ASP A 72 2.68 9.62 -4.71
CA ASP A 72 2.09 10.61 -5.61
C ASP A 72 0.57 10.47 -5.71
N ALA A 73 0.03 9.24 -5.59
CA ALA A 73 -1.40 8.97 -5.62
C ALA A 73 -2.15 9.32 -4.32
N VAL A 74 -1.45 9.44 -3.19
CA VAL A 74 -2.07 9.85 -1.92
C VAL A 74 -2.40 11.35 -1.97
N THR A 75 -3.67 11.63 -1.78
CA THR A 75 -4.26 12.96 -1.75
C THR A 75 -4.95 13.18 -0.42
N SER A 76 -4.96 14.42 0.04
CA SER A 76 -5.55 14.75 1.31
C SER A 76 -6.17 16.15 1.25
N GLN A 77 -7.28 16.31 1.97
CA GLN A 77 -8.10 17.52 1.95
C GLN A 77 -8.60 17.82 3.36
N GLN A 78 -8.18 18.96 3.88
CA GLN A 78 -8.73 19.56 5.08
C GLN A 78 -10.01 20.35 4.74
N ASN A 79 -11.16 19.94 5.29
CA ASN A 79 -12.44 20.62 5.05
C ASN A 79 -12.80 21.63 6.16
N LEU A 80 -12.40 21.33 7.39
CA LEU A 80 -12.61 22.15 8.58
C LEU A 80 -11.37 22.01 9.48
N SER A 81 -11.18 22.93 10.43
CA SER A 81 -10.11 22.81 11.42
C SER A 81 -10.11 21.40 12.02
N ARG A 82 -8.97 20.69 11.90
CA ARG A 82 -8.75 19.34 12.44
C ARG A 82 -9.68 18.24 11.91
N THR A 83 -10.32 18.48 10.76
CA THR A 83 -11.10 17.49 10.02
C THR A 83 -10.48 17.26 8.65
N VAL A 84 -9.87 16.08 8.47
CA VAL A 84 -9.10 15.74 7.28
C VAL A 84 -9.68 14.51 6.61
N ARG A 85 -9.77 14.57 5.29
CA ARG A 85 -10.06 13.40 4.44
C ARG A 85 -8.78 13.05 3.68
N SER A 86 -8.34 11.80 3.81
CA SER A 86 -7.21 11.27 3.06
C SER A 86 -7.69 10.17 2.13
N SER A 87 -7.17 10.13 0.90
CA SER A 87 -7.57 9.16 -0.11
C SER A 87 -6.44 8.76 -1.03
N ILE A 88 -6.53 7.54 -1.53
CA ILE A 88 -5.64 7.01 -2.57
C ILE A 88 -6.47 6.33 -3.64
N ALA A 89 -6.06 6.52 -4.89
CA ALA A 89 -6.60 5.78 -6.03
C ALA A 89 -5.45 5.47 -6.99
N ILE A 90 -5.14 4.19 -7.13
CA ILE A 90 -4.13 3.68 -8.05
C ILE A 90 -4.85 2.72 -9.00
N GLU A 91 -4.65 2.94 -10.29
CA GLU A 91 -5.11 2.05 -11.35
C GLU A 91 -3.98 1.92 -12.36
N GLN A 92 -3.37 0.74 -12.41
CA GLN A 92 -2.24 0.45 -13.29
C GLN A 92 -2.44 -0.89 -13.98
N ASN A 93 -2.14 -0.91 -15.28
CA ASN A 93 -2.19 -2.11 -16.11
C ASN A 93 -0.80 -2.35 -16.68
N ALA A 94 -0.27 -3.55 -16.49
CA ALA A 94 1.03 -3.94 -17.01
C ALA A 94 0.93 -5.27 -17.77
N PRO A 95 1.51 -5.38 -18.98
CA PRO A 95 1.59 -6.66 -19.66
C PRO A 95 2.49 -7.62 -18.88
N TRP A 96 2.07 -8.88 -18.78
CA TRP A 96 2.78 -9.94 -18.08
C TRP A 96 3.01 -11.15 -18.98
N ALA A 97 3.70 -12.17 -18.45
CA ALA A 97 4.04 -13.38 -19.18
C ALA A 97 2.78 -14.09 -19.74
N PHE A 98 2.96 -14.78 -20.87
CA PHE A 98 1.92 -15.59 -21.51
C PHE A 98 0.65 -14.83 -21.94
N GLY A 99 0.77 -13.52 -22.22
CA GLY A 99 -0.35 -12.69 -22.67
C GLY A 99 -1.33 -12.32 -21.55
N ILE A 100 -1.00 -12.64 -20.30
CA ILE A 100 -1.76 -12.23 -19.12
C ILE A 100 -1.46 -10.75 -18.86
N THR A 101 -2.48 -9.96 -18.52
CA THR A 101 -2.29 -8.57 -18.07
C THR A 101 -2.43 -8.53 -16.55
N LEU A 102 -1.43 -7.95 -15.87
CA LEU A 102 -1.55 -7.64 -14.45
C LEU A 102 -2.29 -6.32 -14.29
N ILE A 103 -3.31 -6.34 -13.44
CA ILE A 103 -4.14 -5.18 -13.10
C ILE A 103 -3.96 -4.95 -11.62
N GLU A 104 -3.43 -3.77 -11.27
CA GLU A 104 -3.44 -3.26 -9.91
C GLU A 104 -4.50 -2.16 -9.81
N ALA A 105 -5.51 -2.41 -8.98
CA ALA A 105 -6.56 -1.44 -8.69
C ALA A 105 -6.72 -1.31 -7.17
N GLN A 106 -6.18 -0.24 -6.60
CA GLN A 106 -6.30 0.07 -5.18
C GLN A 106 -7.02 1.39 -4.97
N LYS A 107 -8.07 1.35 -4.16
CA LYS A 107 -8.84 2.53 -3.77
C LYS A 107 -9.03 2.51 -2.25
N GLY A 108 -8.59 3.58 -1.60
CA GLY A 108 -8.67 3.72 -0.14
C GLY A 108 -9.11 5.13 0.22
N ARG A 109 -9.94 5.25 1.27
CA ARG A 109 -10.37 6.55 1.82
C ARG A 109 -10.45 6.44 3.33
N SER A 110 -9.94 7.45 4.01
CA SER A 110 -10.06 7.60 5.46
C SER A 110 -10.51 9.01 5.82
N PHE A 111 -11.27 9.11 6.91
CA PHE A 111 -11.73 10.37 7.48
C PHE A 111 -11.23 10.48 8.91
N PHE A 112 -10.51 11.56 9.19
CA PHE A 112 -9.92 11.84 10.48
C PHE A 112 -10.57 13.07 11.10
N ARG A 113 -10.95 12.94 12.37
CA ARG A 113 -11.35 14.05 13.24
C ARG A 113 -10.47 14.02 14.48
N LEU A 114 -9.54 14.97 14.59
CA LEU A 114 -8.52 14.97 15.63
C LEU A 114 -8.94 15.92 16.76
N TRP A 115 -9.17 15.36 17.95
CA TRP A 115 -9.81 16.11 19.02
C TRP A 115 -8.85 16.89 19.92
N ARG A 116 -7.59 16.45 20.13
CA ARG A 116 -6.63 17.11 21.04
C ARG A 116 -5.14 16.77 20.79
N PHE A 117 -4.65 16.88 19.57
CA PHE A 117 -3.19 16.98 19.38
C PHE A 117 -2.82 18.46 19.39
N TYR A 118 -2.23 18.94 20.48
CA TYR A 118 -1.58 20.24 20.53
C TYR A 118 -0.17 20.08 19.95
N PRO A 119 0.20 20.80 18.88
CA PRO A 119 1.54 20.72 18.34
C PRO A 119 2.49 21.51 19.24
N GLY A 120 3.39 20.82 19.94
CA GLY A 120 4.58 21.39 20.57
C GLY A 120 4.42 21.88 22.02
N PRO A 121 5.56 22.06 22.73
CA PRO A 121 5.54 22.69 24.05
C PRO A 121 4.91 24.09 23.95
N PRO A 122 4.22 24.55 25.00
CA PRO A 122 3.60 25.88 24.99
C PRO A 122 4.66 26.93 24.62
N PRO A 123 4.29 27.98 23.86
CA PRO A 123 5.19 29.12 23.64
C PRO A 123 5.66 29.63 25.00
N GLU A 124 6.93 30.05 25.10
CA GLU A 124 7.47 30.59 26.35
C GLU A 124 6.53 31.68 26.89
N GLY A 125 5.82 31.38 27.99
CA GLY A 125 4.86 32.27 28.64
C GLY A 125 3.36 31.97 28.47
N GLY A 126 2.95 30.84 27.89
CA GLY A 126 1.53 30.42 27.87
C GLY A 126 1.09 29.68 29.14
N PHE A 127 0.03 30.15 29.81
CA PHE A 127 -0.59 29.49 30.97
C PHE A 127 -1.56 28.35 30.54
N GLU A 128 -1.67 27.32 31.38
CA GLU A 128 -2.59 26.17 31.25
C GLU A 128 -4.08 26.57 31.22
#